data_AF-A0A7Z9Q3Y7-F1
#
_entry.id   AF-A0A7Z9Q3Y7-F1
#
_cell.length_a   1.000
_cell.length_b   1.000
_cell.length_c   1.000
_cell.angle_alpha   90.00
_cell.angle_beta   90.00
_cell.angle_gamma   90.00
#
_symmetry.space_group_name_H-M   'P 1'
#
loop_
_entity.id
_entity.type
_entity.pdbx_description
1 polymer ?
#
loop_
_entity_poly.entity_id
_entity_poly.type
_entity_poly.pdbx_seq_one_letter_code
_entity_poly.pdbx_strand_id
1 'polypeptide(L)'
;MNKLGLHFFSPSDAPKYRRTRTLFLIIYAAAVSAVLFPWPKVWGIYPMVLGLPFLMFWMVLAVVAIFLGLVLLYRSEPEEN
;
A
#
# COMPACT_ATOMS: atom_id res chain seq x y z
N MET A 1 -3.64 29.09 -19.07
CA MET A 1 -2.85 27.96 -19.62
C MET A 1 -1.57 27.91 -18.80
N ASN A 2 -1.31 27.00 -17.85
CA ASN A 2 -1.39 25.54 -17.80
C ASN A 2 -1.90 25.08 -16.43
N LYS A 3 -3.00 24.32 -16.36
CA LYS A 3 -3.47 23.63 -15.15
C LYS A 3 -3.46 22.12 -15.36
N LEU A 4 -2.32 21.59 -15.82
CA LEU A 4 -2.09 20.16 -16.06
C LEU A 4 -0.98 19.64 -15.13
N GLY A 5 -1.08 19.97 -13.85
CA GLY A 5 -0.36 19.24 -12.81
C GLY A 5 -1.26 18.11 -12.31
N LEU A 6 -0.71 16.91 -12.08
CA LEU A 6 -1.41 15.82 -11.41
C LEU A 6 -1.85 16.29 -10.02
N HIS A 7 -3.07 16.78 -9.91
CA HIS A 7 -3.71 17.15 -8.67
C HIS A 7 -4.35 15.90 -8.08
N PHE A 8 -3.59 15.16 -7.25
CA PHE A 8 -4.08 13.97 -6.57
C PHE A 8 -5.13 14.27 -5.47
N PHE A 9 -5.27 15.54 -5.07
CA PHE A 9 -6.15 15.98 -4.00
C PHE A 9 -6.85 17.30 -4.37
N SER A 10 -8.12 17.43 -4.01
CA SER A 10 -8.85 18.68 -4.18
C SER A 10 -8.36 19.71 -3.15
N PRO A 11 -8.18 20.99 -3.52
CA PRO A 11 -7.82 22.05 -2.57
C PRO A 11 -8.75 22.15 -1.36
N SER A 12 -10.00 21.67 -1.49
CA SER A 12 -11.04 21.68 -0.44
C SER A 12 -10.97 20.50 0.55
N ASP A 13 -10.12 19.50 0.33
CA ASP A 13 -10.07 18.31 1.19
C ASP A 13 -9.45 18.63 2.57
N ALA A 14 -10.09 18.17 3.64
CA ALA A 14 -9.58 18.32 5.00
C ALA A 14 -8.16 17.73 5.14
N PRO A 15 -7.25 18.34 5.92
CA PRO A 15 -5.86 17.89 6.04
C PRO A 15 -5.74 16.44 6.55
N LYS A 16 -6.72 15.98 7.34
CA LYS A 16 -6.83 14.59 7.81
C LYS A 16 -7.09 13.60 6.67
N TYR A 17 -7.91 13.97 5.68
CA TYR A 17 -8.24 13.15 4.52
C TYR A 17 -7.02 12.92 3.61
N ARG A 18 -6.24 13.99 3.36
CA ARG A 18 -5.00 13.91 2.57
C ARG A 18 -3.96 13.01 3.21
N ARG A 19 -3.76 13.12 4.52
CA ARG A 19 -2.76 12.32 5.26
C ARG A 19 -3.07 10.82 5.19
N THR A 20 -4.33 10.43 5.37
CA THR A 20 -4.73 9.01 5.32
C THR A 20 -4.53 8.40 3.94
N ARG A 21 -4.89 9.13 2.87
CA ARG A 21 -4.67 8.67 1.49
C ARG A 21 -3.18 8.57 1.12
N THR A 22 -2.35 9.54 1.53
CA THR A 22 -0.90 9.44 1.32
C THR A 22 -0.31 8.24 2.06
N LEU A 23 -0.77 7.99 3.30
CA LEU A 23 -0.34 6.83 4.08
C LEU A 23 -0.76 5.51 3.42
N PHE A 24 -1.99 5.44 2.90
CA PHE A 24 -2.46 4.31 2.10
C PHE A 24 -1.59 4.06 0.86
N LEU A 25 -1.28 5.10 0.10
CA LEU A 25 -0.44 4.99 -1.09
C LEU A 25 0.97 4.50 -0.77
N ILE A 26 1.56 4.95 0.34
CA ILE A 26 2.88 4.49 0.80
C ILE A 26 2.81 3.00 1.17
N ILE A 27 1.80 2.58 1.94
CA ILE A 27 1.61 1.18 2.33
C ILE A 27 1.40 0.31 1.09
N TYR A 28 0.57 0.76 0.15
CA TYR A 28 0.29 0.06 -1.10
C TYR A 28 1.54 -0.08 -1.96
N ALA A 29 2.29 1.01 -2.17
CA ALA A 29 3.52 1.00 -2.93
C ALA A 29 4.57 0.07 -2.31
N ALA A 30 4.70 0.07 -0.97
CA ALA A 30 5.59 -0.83 -0.26
C ALA A 30 5.17 -2.31 -0.41
N ALA A 31 3.87 -2.61 -0.30
CA ALA A 31 3.33 -3.95 -0.48
C ALA A 31 3.56 -4.48 -1.90
N VAL A 32 3.25 -3.66 -2.91
CA VAL A 32 3.50 -4.00 -4.32
C VAL A 32 5.00 -4.20 -4.58
N SER A 33 5.84 -3.31 -4.05
CA SER A 33 7.29 -3.44 -4.18
C SER A 33 7.81 -4.72 -3.55
N ALA A 34 7.30 -5.10 -2.36
CA ALA A 34 7.71 -6.34 -1.69
C ALA A 34 7.38 -7.60 -2.50
N VAL A 35 6.31 -7.58 -3.30
CA VAL A 35 5.92 -8.70 -4.17
C VAL A 35 6.68 -8.68 -5.50
N LEU A 36 6.83 -7.50 -6.11
CA LEU A 36 7.44 -7.33 -7.43
C LEU A 36 8.97 -7.29 -7.39
N PHE A 37 9.58 -7.03 -6.24
CA PHE A 37 11.04 -7.00 -6.14
C PHE A 37 11.58 -8.34 -6.62
N PRO A 38 12.47 -8.37 -7.63
CA PRO A 38 13.09 -9.61 -8.07
C PRO A 38 14.02 -10.06 -6.96
N TRP A 39 13.48 -10.84 -6.02
CA TRP A 39 14.21 -11.41 -4.91
C TRP A 39 15.28 -12.29 -5.52
N PRO A 40 16.55 -11.87 -5.45
CA PRO A 40 17.55 -12.60 -6.16
C PRO A 40 17.63 -13.98 -5.51
N LYS A 41 17.84 -14.99 -6.34
CA LYS A 41 18.05 -16.37 -5.93
C LYS A 41 19.44 -16.48 -5.29
N VAL A 42 19.79 -15.58 -4.36
CA VAL A 42 21.19 -15.18 -4.09
C VAL A 42 22.02 -16.35 -3.54
N TRP A 43 21.42 -17.42 -3.02
CA TRP A 43 22.19 -18.49 -2.38
C TRP A 43 21.67 -19.92 -2.60
N GLY A 44 20.67 -20.13 -3.46
CA GLY A 44 19.99 -21.44 -3.56
C GLY A 44 19.22 -21.86 -2.30
N ILE A 45 19.19 -21.00 -1.29
CA ILE A 45 18.45 -21.16 -0.04
C ILE A 45 17.04 -20.60 -0.27
N TYR A 46 16.03 -21.39 0.06
CA TYR A 46 14.63 -20.95 0.12
C TYR A 46 14.31 -20.59 1.57
N PRO A 47 14.47 -19.32 1.99
CA PRO A 47 14.15 -18.95 3.36
C PRO A 47 12.69 -19.27 3.67
N MET A 48 12.45 -19.79 4.87
CA MET A 48 11.11 -19.98 5.41
C MET A 48 10.86 -18.90 6.47
N VAL A 49 9.71 -18.25 6.40
CA VAL A 49 9.27 -17.24 7.36
C VAL A 49 7.93 -17.71 7.92
N LEU A 50 7.87 -17.92 9.23
CA LEU A 50 6.67 -18.45 9.91
C LEU A 50 6.13 -19.76 9.29
N GLY A 51 7.02 -20.62 8.79
CA GLY A 51 6.65 -21.87 8.12
C GLY A 51 6.20 -21.73 6.66
N LEU A 52 6.19 -20.53 6.10
CA LEU A 52 5.86 -20.28 4.69
C LEU A 52 7.13 -20.03 3.86
N PRO A 53 7.16 -20.45 2.59
CA PRO A 53 8.16 -19.98 1.64
C PRO A 53 8.17 -18.46 1.62
N PHE A 54 9.36 -17.87 1.61
CA PHE A 54 9.55 -16.42 1.68
C PHE A 54 8.67 -15.62 0.70
N LEU A 55 8.56 -16.04 -0.55
CA LEU A 55 7.67 -15.40 -1.53
C LEU A 55 6.20 -15.46 -1.13
N MET A 56 5.73 -16.61 -0.61
CA MET A 56 4.35 -16.74 -0.12
C MET A 56 4.10 -15.85 1.09
N PHE A 57 5.06 -15.73 2.01
CA PHE A 57 4.96 -14.85 3.15
C PHE A 57 4.74 -13.38 2.71
N TRP A 58 5.55 -12.88 1.77
CA TRP A 58 5.41 -11.50 1.27
C TRP A 58 4.11 -11.27 0.52
N MET A 59 3.63 -12.26 -0.25
CA MET A 59 2.31 -12.18 -0.90
C MET A 59 1.19 -12.06 0.13
N VAL A 60 1.18 -12.91 1.16
CA VAL A 60 0.17 -12.85 2.23
C VAL A 60 0.24 -11.51 2.97
N LEU A 61 1.45 -11.06 3.31
CA LEU A 61 1.66 -9.79 3.99
C LEU A 61 1.16 -8.60 3.15
N ALA A 62 1.43 -8.61 1.85
CA ALA A 62 0.97 -7.57 0.93
C ALA A 62 -0.57 -7.53 0.87
N VAL A 63 -1.23 -8.69 0.78
CA VAL A 63 -2.70 -8.77 0.80
C VAL A 63 -3.26 -8.19 2.10
N VAL A 64 -2.72 -8.59 3.26
CA VAL A 64 -3.15 -8.08 4.56
C VAL A 64 -2.93 -6.56 4.68
N ALA A 65 -1.78 -6.06 4.23
CA ALA A 65 -1.45 -4.64 4.25
C ALA A 65 -2.41 -3.81 3.37
N ILE A 66 -2.74 -4.31 2.17
CA ILE A 66 -3.69 -3.66 1.26
C ILE A 66 -5.10 -3.64 1.88
N PHE A 67 -5.55 -4.76 2.45
CA PHE A 67 -6.85 -4.83 3.13
C PHE A 67 -6.93 -3.86 4.32
N LEU A 68 -5.91 -3.82 5.18
CA LEU A 68 -5.85 -2.86 6.28
C LEU A 68 -5.85 -1.42 5.76
N GLY A 69 -5.11 -1.15 4.69
CA GLY A 69 -5.10 0.13 4.02
C GLY A 69 -6.49 0.55 3.52
N LEU A 70 -7.22 -0.36 2.89
CA LEU A 70 -8.59 -0.13 2.43
C LEU A 70 -9.54 0.12 3.60
N VAL A 71 -9.43 -0.64 4.69
CA VAL A 71 -10.24 -0.43 5.90
C VAL A 71 -9.96 0.93 6.52
N LEU A 72 -8.70 1.33 6.61
CA LEU A 72 -8.32 2.66 7.10
C LEU A 72 -8.85 3.78 6.19
N LEU A 73 -8.81 3.56 4.88
CA LEU A 73 -9.33 4.50 3.90
C LEU A 73 -10.85 4.64 4.04
N TYR A 74 -11.59 3.53 4.08
CA TYR A 74 -13.04 3.49 4.27
C TYR A 74 -13.46 4.20 5.56
N ARG A 75 -12.77 3.94 6.68
CA ARG A 75 -13.06 4.63 7.95
C ARG A 75 -12.74 6.13 7.94
N SER A 76 -12.00 6.60 6.94
CA SER A 76 -11.65 8.02 6.79
C SER A 76 -12.59 8.77 5.84
N GLU A 77 -13.48 8.06 5.15
CA GLU A 77 -14.51 8.69 4.34
C GLU A 77 -15.55 9.35 5.26
N PRO A 78 -15.93 10.61 4.99
CA PRO A 78 -17.02 11.24 5.70
C PRO A 78 -18.32 10.50 5.38
N GLU A 79 -19.14 10.20 6.41
CA GLU A 79 -20.48 9.66 6.20
C GLU A 79 -21.27 10.65 5.32
N GLU A 80 -21.57 10.22 4.10
CA GLU A 80 -22.48 10.95 3.21
C GLU A 80 -23.89 10.78 3.81
N ASN A 81 -24.38 11.85 4.46
CA ASN A 81 -25.76 11.93 4.98
C ASN A 81 -26.76 12.02 3.81
#